data_AF-A0A6G1RWI7-F1
#
_entry.id   AF-A0A6G1RWI7-F1
#
_cell.length_a   1.000
_cell.length_b   1.000
_cell.length_c   1.000
_cell.angle_alpha   90.00
_cell.angle_beta   90.00
_cell.angle_gamma   90.00
#
_symmetry.space_group_name_H-M   'P 1'
#
loop_
_entity.id
_entity.type
_entity.pdbx_description
1 polymer ?
#
loop_
_entity_poly.entity_id
_entity_poly.type
_entity_poly.pdbx_seq_one_letter_code
_entity_poly.pdbx_strand_id
1 'polypeptide(L)'
;LCWPRDAVVAFAQNGRTGGDAPRVSPAQAASLRAWNALDWALYVHLNRSFWRKVEAFGADRLRDEVAWLRRRREELARRCLKGGGPIPARGIADGRLRPFQPPGRAEILGYALRAGLDADERERCARLATPELQYKDILDRRQFGGNDWG
;
A
#
# COMPACT_ATOMS: atom_id res chain seq x y z
N LEU A 1 15.05 9.60 -11.14
CA LEU A 1 14.69 10.12 -9.80
C LEU A 1 15.83 9.76 -8.85
N CYS A 2 16.40 10.74 -8.15
CA CYS A 2 17.53 10.54 -7.22
C CYS A 2 17.02 10.40 -5.77
N TRP A 3 15.99 9.58 -5.57
CA TRP A 3 15.40 9.43 -4.23
C TRP A 3 16.24 8.48 -3.38
N PRO A 4 16.39 8.77 -2.07
CA PRO A 4 16.92 7.81 -1.12
C PRO A 4 16.10 6.52 -1.14
N ARG A 5 16.76 5.38 -0.96
CA ARG A 5 16.12 4.05 -1.02
C ARG A 5 15.00 3.89 0.02
N ASP A 6 15.14 4.54 1.18
CA ASP A 6 14.13 4.55 2.23
C ASP A 6 12.87 5.36 1.87
N ALA A 7 12.93 6.27 0.89
CA ALA A 7 11.79 7.09 0.49
C ALA A 7 10.68 6.31 -0.23
N VAL A 8 10.98 5.10 -0.72
CA VAL A 8 10.02 4.22 -1.40
C VAL A 8 9.55 3.06 -0.52
N VAL A 9 9.96 3.02 0.75
CA VAL A 9 9.54 1.98 1.69
C VAL A 9 8.15 2.31 2.23
N ALA A 10 7.22 1.37 2.12
CA ALA A 10 5.85 1.51 2.60
C ALA A 10 5.33 0.18 3.17
N PHE A 11 4.38 0.27 4.12
CA PHE A 11 3.57 -0.88 4.50
C PHE A 11 2.52 -1.16 3.43
N ALA A 12 2.20 -2.44 3.22
CA ALA A 12 1.20 -2.82 2.23
C ALA A 12 -0.18 -2.37 2.71
N GLN A 13 -0.81 -1.47 1.98
CA GLN A 13 -2.16 -1.00 2.28
C GLN A 13 -3.21 -1.82 1.52
N ASN A 14 -4.48 -1.74 1.92
CA ASN A 14 -5.61 -2.43 1.28
C ASN A 14 -5.50 -3.96 1.21
N GLY A 15 -4.70 -4.56 2.10
CA GLY A 15 -4.71 -6.00 2.32
C GLY A 15 -6.05 -6.43 2.92
N ARG A 16 -6.62 -7.52 2.44
CA ARG A 16 -7.91 -8.07 2.93
C ARG A 16 -7.70 -9.43 3.56
N THR A 17 -8.58 -9.80 4.49
CA THR A 17 -8.67 -11.20 4.90
C THR A 17 -8.98 -12.06 3.66
N GLY A 18 -8.29 -13.20 3.52
CA GLY A 18 -8.46 -14.07 2.36
C GLY A 18 -9.90 -14.57 2.21
N GLY A 19 -10.30 -14.93 0.99
CA GLY A 19 -11.61 -15.53 0.70
C GLY A 19 -12.58 -14.66 -0.11
N ASP A 20 -12.23 -13.41 -0.37
CA ASP A 20 -13.14 -12.43 -1.00
C ASP A 20 -12.87 -12.18 -2.49
N ALA A 21 -11.89 -12.88 -3.07
CA ALA A 21 -11.64 -12.79 -4.51
C ALA A 21 -12.80 -13.46 -5.26
N PRO A 22 -13.53 -12.75 -6.13
CA PRO A 22 -14.55 -13.36 -6.96
C PRO A 22 -13.93 -14.52 -7.75
N ARG A 23 -14.58 -15.68 -7.74
CA ARG A 23 -14.18 -16.78 -8.63
C ARG A 23 -14.59 -16.40 -10.05
N VAL A 24 -13.61 -16.02 -10.86
CA VAL A 24 -13.83 -15.66 -12.27
C VAL A 24 -13.48 -16.87 -13.13
N SER A 25 -14.45 -17.40 -13.87
CA SER A 25 -14.21 -18.47 -14.84
C SER A 25 -13.41 -17.96 -16.04
N PRO A 26 -12.72 -18.84 -16.79
CA PRO A 26 -12.01 -18.42 -18.00
C PRO A 26 -12.89 -17.67 -19.01
N ALA A 27 -14.16 -18.08 -19.15
CA ALA A 27 -15.13 -17.42 -20.01
C ALA A 27 -15.49 -16.02 -19.51
N GLN A 28 -15.75 -15.87 -18.21
CA GLN A 28 -16.02 -14.56 -17.60
C GLN A 28 -14.81 -13.63 -17.75
N ALA A 29 -13.59 -14.14 -17.56
CA ALA A 29 -12.37 -13.36 -17.75
C ALA A 29 -12.21 -12.89 -19.20
N ALA A 30 -12.56 -13.72 -20.18
CA ALA A 30 -12.55 -13.34 -21.59
C ALA A 30 -13.56 -12.21 -21.87
N SER A 31 -14.80 -12.34 -21.37
CA SER A 31 -15.81 -11.28 -21.50
C SER A 31 -15.38 -9.98 -20.84
N LEU A 32 -14.82 -10.03 -19.62
CA LEU A 32 -14.32 -8.84 -18.91
C LEU A 32 -13.23 -8.12 -19.69
N ARG A 33 -12.31 -8.86 -20.32
CA ARG A 33 -11.27 -8.29 -21.20
C ARG A 33 -11.86 -7.69 -22.46
N ALA A 34 -12.86 -8.33 -23.07
CA ALA A 34 -13.53 -7.81 -24.26
C ALA A 34 -14.29 -6.51 -23.95
N TRP A 35 -14.98 -6.44 -22.81
CA TRP A 35 -15.69 -5.24 -22.36
C TRP A 35 -14.75 -4.10 -21.99
N ASN A 36 -13.57 -4.40 -21.45
CA ASN A 36 -12.52 -3.43 -21.12
C ASN A 36 -11.36 -3.48 -22.12
N ALA A 37 -11.67 -3.60 -23.42
CA ALA A 37 -10.66 -3.87 -24.45
C ALA A 37 -9.53 -2.83 -24.48
N LEU A 38 -9.85 -1.55 -24.28
CA LEU A 38 -8.86 -0.47 -24.22
C LEU A 38 -7.90 -0.65 -23.03
N ASP A 39 -8.44 -0.80 -21.82
CA ASP A 39 -7.62 -0.98 -20.61
C ASP A 39 -6.81 -2.28 -20.68
N TRP A 40 -7.37 -3.33 -21.27
CA TRP A 40 -6.65 -4.57 -21.50
C TRP A 40 -5.45 -4.37 -22.44
N ALA A 41 -5.65 -3.63 -23.54
CA ALA A 41 -4.56 -3.31 -24.47
C ALA A 41 -3.45 -2.48 -23.77
N LEU A 42 -3.83 -1.50 -22.95
CA LEU A 42 -2.89 -0.71 -22.15
C LEU A 42 -2.13 -1.57 -21.14
N TYR A 43 -2.82 -2.45 -20.42
CA TYR A 43 -2.21 -3.39 -19.48
C TYR A 43 -1.16 -4.27 -20.17
N VAL A 44 -1.50 -4.87 -21.32
CA VAL A 44 -0.58 -5.74 -22.06
C VAL A 44 0.65 -4.96 -22.53
N HIS A 45 0.46 -3.74 -23.05
CA HIS A 45 1.57 -2.89 -23.48
C HIS A 45 2.50 -2.51 -22.31
N LEU A 46 1.92 -2.09 -21.18
CA LEU A 46 2.68 -1.68 -20.00
C LEU A 46 3.37 -2.85 -19.32
N ASN A 47 2.73 -4.03 -19.24
CA ASN A 47 3.34 -5.23 -18.68
C ASN A 47 4.56 -5.67 -19.51
N ARG A 48 4.45 -5.68 -20.86
CA ARG A 48 5.60 -5.92 -21.74
C ARG A 48 6.70 -4.87 -21.56
N SER A 49 6.31 -3.60 -21.44
CA SER A 49 7.26 -2.51 -21.26
C SER A 49 7.98 -2.56 -19.91
N PHE A 50 7.30 -3.01 -18.87
CA PHE A 50 7.89 -3.27 -17.56
C PHE A 50 8.98 -4.35 -17.68
N TRP A 51 8.69 -5.50 -18.28
CA TRP A 51 9.67 -6.59 -18.38
C TRP A 51 10.92 -6.21 -19.20
N ARG A 52 10.76 -5.46 -20.30
CA ARG A 52 11.92 -4.91 -21.03
C ARG A 52 12.78 -3.98 -20.17
N LYS A 53 12.16 -3.18 -19.30
CA LYS A 53 12.90 -2.33 -18.35
C LYS A 53 13.57 -3.16 -17.26
N VAL A 54 12.95 -4.25 -16.80
CA VAL A 54 13.56 -5.19 -15.84
C VAL A 54 14.79 -5.87 -16.44
N GLU A 55 14.71 -6.32 -17.69
CA GLU A 55 15.84 -6.90 -18.42
C GLU A 55 16.99 -5.90 -18.54
N ALA A 56 16.70 -4.66 -18.97
CA ALA A 56 17.71 -3.61 -19.07
C ALA A 56 18.30 -3.18 -17.70
N PHE A 57 17.51 -3.26 -16.63
CA PHE A 57 17.96 -2.97 -15.27
C PHE A 57 18.80 -4.10 -14.66
N GLY A 58 18.56 -5.34 -15.10
CA GLY A 58 19.14 -6.57 -14.59
C GLY A 58 18.20 -7.29 -13.61
N ALA A 59 17.83 -8.53 -13.93
CA ALA A 59 16.94 -9.34 -13.11
C ALA A 59 17.50 -9.63 -11.71
N ASP A 60 18.80 -9.92 -11.62
CA ASP A 60 19.48 -10.19 -10.34
C ASP A 60 19.49 -8.96 -9.45
N ARG A 61 19.85 -7.82 -10.03
CA ARG A 61 19.79 -6.53 -9.36
C ARG A 61 18.38 -6.21 -8.86
N LEU A 62 17.35 -6.46 -9.67
CA LEU A 62 15.96 -6.28 -9.23
C LEU A 62 15.62 -7.19 -8.06
N ARG A 63 16.04 -8.46 -8.10
CA ARG A 63 15.82 -9.40 -6.98
C ARG A 63 16.47 -8.88 -5.70
N ASP A 64 17.69 -8.37 -5.77
CA ASP A 64 18.41 -7.80 -4.62
C ASP A 64 17.72 -6.53 -4.08
N GLU A 65 17.25 -5.65 -4.96
CA GLU A 65 16.49 -4.45 -4.60
C GLU A 65 15.18 -4.79 -3.89
N VAL A 66 14.43 -5.75 -4.43
CA VAL A 66 13.20 -6.25 -3.81
C VAL A 66 13.47 -6.94 -2.47
N ALA A 67 14.54 -7.73 -2.38
CA ALA A 67 14.92 -8.40 -1.14
C ALA A 67 15.30 -7.40 -0.05
N TRP A 68 16.03 -6.34 -0.39
CA TRP A 68 16.32 -5.25 0.53
C TRP A 68 15.06 -4.54 0.99
N LEU A 69 14.14 -4.19 0.07
CA LEU A 69 12.87 -3.53 0.41
C LEU A 69 12.04 -4.36 1.39
N ARG A 70 11.99 -5.69 1.19
CA ARG A 70 11.30 -6.62 2.09
C ARG A 70 11.92 -6.61 3.49
N ARG A 71 13.25 -6.77 3.59
CA ARG A 71 13.98 -6.73 4.88
C ARG A 71 13.77 -5.40 5.60
N ARG A 72 13.85 -4.28 4.87
CA ARG A 72 13.66 -2.94 5.43
C ARG A 72 12.25 -2.75 5.97
N ARG A 73 11.24 -3.23 5.23
CA ARG A 73 9.84 -3.23 5.67
C ARG A 73 9.62 -4.08 6.93
N GLU A 74 10.27 -5.24 7.03
CA GLU A 74 10.21 -6.11 8.22
C GLU A 74 10.87 -5.48 9.45
N GLU A 75 12.00 -4.79 9.28
CA GLU A 75 12.64 -4.02 10.35
C GLU A 75 11.71 -2.91 10.86
N LEU A 76 11.15 -2.12 9.95
CA LEU A 76 10.19 -1.06 10.29
C LEU A 76 8.93 -1.64 10.92
N ALA A 77 8.44 -2.79 10.47
CA ALA A 77 7.29 -3.46 11.07
C ALA A 77 7.57 -3.83 12.53
N ARG A 78 8.74 -4.41 12.84
CA ARG A 78 9.13 -4.74 14.23
C ARG A 78 9.32 -3.51 15.11
N ARG A 79 9.81 -2.40 14.55
CA ARG A 79 9.99 -1.15 15.29
C ARG A 79 8.67 -0.42 15.52
N CYS A 80 7.84 -0.32 14.49
CA CYS A 80 6.65 0.53 14.49
C CYS A 80 5.38 -0.16 14.96
N LEU A 81 5.20 -1.45 14.69
CA LEU A 81 3.88 -2.08 14.74
C LEU A 81 3.69 -2.97 15.96
N LYS A 82 2.51 -2.85 16.59
CA LYS A 82 2.03 -3.80 17.59
C LYS A 82 1.74 -5.13 16.89
N GLY A 83 2.44 -6.20 17.27
CA GLY A 83 2.29 -7.52 16.67
C GLY A 83 3.04 -7.73 15.35
N GLY A 84 3.78 -6.72 14.85
CA GLY A 84 4.70 -6.87 13.73
C GLY A 84 4.07 -7.02 12.34
N GLY A 85 2.75 -6.88 12.20
CA GLY A 85 2.06 -7.09 10.94
C GLY A 85 0.66 -6.47 10.88
N PRO A 86 -0.04 -6.65 9.76
CA PRO A 86 -1.39 -6.14 9.59
C PRO A 86 -2.38 -6.89 10.49
N ILE A 87 -3.34 -6.16 11.06
CA ILE A 87 -4.38 -6.68 11.94
C ILE A 87 -5.77 -6.23 11.47
N PRO A 88 -6.85 -6.93 11.89
CA PRO A 88 -8.22 -6.49 11.66
C PRO A 88 -8.46 -5.06 12.13
N ALA A 89 -9.30 -4.31 11.40
CA ALA A 89 -9.56 -2.90 11.68
C ALA A 89 -10.16 -2.67 13.08
N ARG A 90 -10.96 -3.64 13.56
CA ARG A 90 -11.48 -3.65 14.94
C ARG A 90 -10.41 -3.70 16.03
N GLY A 91 -9.22 -4.24 15.72
CA GLY A 91 -8.09 -4.31 16.63
C GLY A 91 -7.26 -3.02 16.70
N ILE A 92 -7.57 -2.02 15.87
CA ILE A 92 -6.85 -0.75 15.81
C ILE A 92 -7.58 0.28 16.68
N ALA A 93 -6.95 0.64 17.80
CA ALA A 93 -7.51 1.59 18.76
C ALA A 93 -7.48 3.04 18.26
N ASP A 94 -6.41 3.45 17.58
CA ASP A 94 -6.30 4.80 17.00
C ASP A 94 -7.18 4.90 15.75
N GLY A 95 -8.30 5.62 15.85
CA GLY A 95 -9.25 5.80 14.75
C GLY A 95 -8.63 6.43 13.51
N ARG A 96 -7.55 7.20 13.63
CA ARG A 96 -6.84 7.82 12.50
C ARG A 96 -6.05 6.80 11.67
N LEU A 97 -5.79 5.62 12.24
CA LEU A 97 -5.08 4.52 11.58
C LEU A 97 -6.04 3.41 11.12
N ARG A 98 -7.35 3.56 11.37
CA ARG A 98 -8.33 2.55 10.98
C ARG A 98 -8.66 2.70 9.49
N PRO A 99 -8.42 1.67 8.66
CA PRO A 99 -8.77 1.75 7.25
C PRO A 99 -10.28 1.77 7.05
N PHE A 100 -10.72 2.46 6.01
CA PHE A 100 -12.12 2.44 5.57
C PHE A 100 -12.57 1.00 5.30
N GLN A 101 -13.81 0.67 5.67
CA GLN A 101 -14.38 -0.65 5.46
C GLN A 101 -15.51 -0.56 4.42
N PRO A 102 -15.31 -1.08 3.20
CA PRO A 102 -16.35 -1.07 2.19
C PRO A 102 -17.49 -2.03 2.58
N PRO A 103 -18.76 -1.60 2.47
CA PRO A 103 -19.90 -2.44 2.84
C PRO A 103 -19.98 -3.69 1.97
N GLY A 104 -20.30 -4.83 2.59
CA GLY A 104 -20.48 -6.11 1.88
C GLY A 104 -19.19 -6.71 1.30
N ARG A 105 -18.01 -6.27 1.76
CA ARG A 105 -16.71 -6.78 1.35
C ARG A 105 -15.93 -7.29 2.55
N ALA A 106 -14.92 -8.12 2.30
CA ALA A 106 -14.00 -8.59 3.34
C ALA A 106 -13.27 -7.43 4.00
N GLU A 107 -13.02 -7.63 5.30
CA GLU A 107 -12.37 -6.67 6.17
C GLU A 107 -10.99 -6.29 5.62
N ILE A 108 -10.79 -4.99 5.43
CA ILE A 108 -9.48 -4.42 5.10
C ILE A 108 -8.66 -4.38 6.38
N LEU A 109 -7.49 -5.03 6.33
CA LEU A 109 -6.52 -5.04 7.39
C LEU A 109 -5.77 -3.70 7.46
N GLY A 110 -5.36 -3.30 8.66
CA GLY A 110 -4.55 -2.11 8.87
C GLY A 110 -3.47 -2.36 9.91
N TYR A 111 -2.92 -1.29 10.48
CA TYR A 111 -1.75 -1.35 11.33
C TYR A 111 -1.98 -0.63 12.65
N ALA A 112 -1.69 -1.29 13.77
CA ALA A 112 -1.61 -0.63 15.08
C ALA A 112 -0.14 -0.32 15.40
N LEU A 113 0.13 0.87 15.93
CA LEU A 113 1.46 1.24 16.38
C LEU A 113 1.81 0.58 17.72
N ARG A 114 3.10 0.33 17.92
CA ARG A 114 3.66 -0.12 19.19
C ARG A 114 3.53 0.99 20.25
N ALA A 115 3.31 0.61 21.50
CA ALA A 115 3.34 1.54 22.63
C ALA A 115 4.78 1.98 22.94
N GLY A 116 4.94 3.12 23.62
CA GLY A 116 6.24 3.59 24.09
C GLY A 116 7.20 4.10 23.02
N LEU A 117 6.72 4.38 21.81
CA LEU A 117 7.49 5.13 20.82
C LEU A 117 7.63 6.59 21.28
N ASP A 118 8.82 7.16 21.13
CA ASP A 118 9.02 8.60 21.32
C ASP A 118 8.20 9.41 20.28
N ALA A 119 8.14 10.73 20.45
CA ALA A 119 7.31 11.59 19.61
C ALA A 119 7.69 11.49 18.12
N ASP A 120 8.99 11.50 17.82
CA ASP A 120 9.50 11.52 16.46
C ASP A 120 9.36 10.15 15.78
N GLU A 121 9.65 9.07 16.51
CA GLU A 121 9.42 7.70 16.06
C GLU A 121 7.93 7.46 15.81
N ARG A 122 7.07 7.93 16.71
CA ARG A 122 5.63 7.80 16.56
C ARG A 122 5.14 8.52 15.32
N GLU A 123 5.63 9.72 15.04
CA GLU A 123 5.26 10.45 13.82
C GLU A 123 5.72 9.69 12.56
N ARG A 124 6.98 9.25 12.50
CA ARG A 124 7.51 8.49 11.36
C ARG A 124 6.74 7.20 11.13
N CYS A 125 6.49 6.43 12.18
CA CYS A 125 5.75 5.19 12.11
C CYS A 125 4.28 5.41 11.73
N ALA A 126 3.64 6.48 12.23
CA ALA A 126 2.29 6.84 11.85
C ALA A 126 2.20 7.12 10.34
N ARG A 127 3.14 7.91 9.77
CA ARG A 127 3.15 8.21 8.33
C ARG A 127 3.21 6.96 7.45
N LEU A 128 3.88 5.89 7.89
CA LEU A 128 3.93 4.61 7.17
C LEU A 128 2.65 3.77 7.33
N ALA A 129 1.97 3.90 8.48
CA ALA A 129 0.81 3.09 8.86
C ALA A 129 -0.53 3.72 8.47
N THR A 130 -0.60 5.04 8.27
CA THR A 130 -1.83 5.75 7.93
C THR A 130 -2.41 5.24 6.60
N PRO A 131 -3.71 4.87 6.57
CA PRO A 131 -4.36 4.42 5.33
C PRO A 131 -4.51 5.55 4.30
N GLU A 132 -4.73 5.20 3.04
CA GLU A 132 -4.63 6.11 1.90
C GLU A 132 -5.56 7.33 1.99
N LEU A 133 -6.80 7.15 2.45
CA LEU A 133 -7.78 8.24 2.55
C LEU A 133 -7.33 9.27 3.58
N GLN A 134 -6.95 8.83 4.77
CA GLN A 134 -6.48 9.72 5.84
C GLN A 134 -5.14 10.36 5.46
N TYR A 135 -4.26 9.65 4.75
CA TYR A 135 -2.98 10.19 4.31
C TYR A 135 -3.17 11.27 3.24
N LYS A 136 -4.12 11.06 2.31
CA LYS A 136 -4.54 12.10 1.36
C LYS A 136 -4.99 13.36 2.09
N ASP A 137 -5.85 13.26 3.09
CA ASP A 137 -6.34 14.43 3.85
C ASP A 137 -5.19 15.19 4.56
N ILE A 138 -4.14 14.48 4.97
CA ILE A 138 -2.93 15.11 5.53
C ILE A 138 -2.16 15.86 4.44
N LEU A 139 -1.96 15.26 3.26
CA LEU A 139 -1.26 15.89 2.15
C LEU A 139 -2.02 17.09 1.60
N ASP A 140 -3.33 16.98 1.41
CA ASP A 140 -4.18 18.04 0.91
C ASP A 140 -4.13 19.27 1.83
N ARG A 141 -4.24 19.05 3.16
CA ARG A 141 -4.09 20.15 4.13
C ARG A 141 -2.72 20.81 4.08
N ARG A 142 -1.65 20.05 3.83
CA ARG A 142 -0.29 20.62 3.70
C ARG A 142 -0.09 21.39 2.39
N GLN A 143 -0.75 20.97 1.31
CA GLN A 143 -0.61 21.61 0.00
C GLN A 143 -1.54 22.82 -0.15
N PHE A 144 -2.74 22.76 0.43
CA PHE A 144 -3.82 23.72 0.15
C PHE A 144 -4.41 24.40 1.39
N GLY A 145 -4.07 23.95 2.60
CA GLY A 145 -4.66 24.44 3.87
C GLY A 145 -4.22 25.85 4.29
N GLY A 146 -3.71 26.66 3.37
CA GLY A 146 -3.48 28.10 3.53
C GLY A 146 -4.58 28.98 2.93
N ASN A 147 -5.55 28.42 2.21
CA ASN A 147 -6.70 29.19 1.71
C ASN A 147 -7.96 28.85 2.51
N ASP A 148 -8.23 29.66 3.53
CA ASP A 148 -9.60 29.95 3.95
C ASP A 148 -10.32 30.59 2.76
N TRP A 149 -11.13 29.79 2.05
CA TRP A 149 -12.24 30.34 1.29
C TRP A 149 -13.40 30.45 2.27
N GLY A 150 -13.48 31.60 2.94
CA GLY A 150 -14.64 32.02 3.73
C GLY A 150 -15.90 32.18 2.89
#